data_AF-A0AA38RV23-F1
#
_entry.id   AF-A0AA38RV23-F1
#
_cell.length_a   1.000
_cell.length_b   1.000
_cell.length_c   1.000
_cell.angle_alpha   90.00
_cell.angle_beta   90.00
_cell.angle_gamma   90.00
#
_symmetry.space_group_name_H-M   'P 1'
#
loop_
_entity.id
_entity.type
_entity.pdbx_description
1 polymer ?
#
loop_
_entity_poly.entity_id
_entity_poly.type
_entity_poly.pdbx_seq_one_letter_code
_entity_poly.pdbx_strand_id
1 'polypeptide(L)'
;MVARYFSRISGTAVVLENRAWNAQRQAWWTTITPSAGHLNSWFHFPIPSPSSSPSSSQEGEDGGLRATSASVRFQTGSGATVRQYLVADGEIVRFNGENLSLAQPKMAVCTRDIPGEPQVSNSLVITFQVEFSGITPENYIRLSWAEVSFAEAERGPEVGLLTL
;
A
#
# COMPACT_ATOMS: atom_id res chain seq x y z
N MET A 1 21.46 -11.21 10.30
CA MET A 1 20.50 -10.14 10.68
C MET A 1 19.75 -9.77 9.41
N VAL A 2 18.44 -9.98 9.37
CA VAL A 2 17.61 -9.62 8.20
C VAL A 2 17.42 -8.10 8.21
N ALA A 3 17.92 -7.42 7.17
CA ALA A 3 17.63 -6.01 6.99
C ALA A 3 16.13 -5.82 6.70
N ARG A 4 15.50 -4.90 7.45
CA ARG A 4 14.11 -4.51 7.25
C ARG A 4 14.04 -3.04 6.91
N TYR A 5 13.33 -2.73 5.85
CA TYR A 5 13.11 -1.37 5.37
C TYR A 5 11.64 -1.21 5.04
N PHE A 6 11.19 0.03 5.01
CA PHE A 6 9.84 0.39 4.62
C PHE A 6 9.90 1.51 3.60
N SER A 7 8.95 1.51 2.68
CA SER A 7 8.71 2.64 1.79
C SER A 7 7.34 3.20 2.10
N ARG A 8 7.28 4.51 2.33
CA ARG A 8 6.08 5.21 2.78
C ARG A 8 5.80 6.40 1.89
N ILE A 9 4.54 6.55 1.50
CA ILE A 9 4.04 7.73 0.78
C ILE A 9 3.03 8.49 1.63
N SER A 10 3.07 9.82 1.53
CA SER A 10 2.11 10.70 2.19
C SER A 10 0.71 10.52 1.62
N GLY A 11 -0.31 10.66 2.48
CA GLY A 11 -1.71 10.74 2.10
C GLY A 11 -2.01 11.83 1.06
N THR A 12 -1.17 12.87 0.99
CA THR A 12 -1.27 13.97 0.02
C THR A 12 -1.03 13.54 -1.42
N ALA A 13 -0.33 12.42 -1.63
CA ALA A 13 -0.01 11.88 -2.95
C ALA A 13 -1.01 10.81 -3.43
N VAL A 14 -2.14 10.64 -2.72
CA VAL A 14 -3.19 9.71 -3.15
C VAL A 14 -3.71 10.07 -4.55
N VAL A 15 -3.88 9.03 -5.37
CA VAL A 15 -4.46 9.11 -6.71
C VAL A 15 -5.89 8.61 -6.64
N LEU A 16 -6.85 9.39 -7.13
CA LEU A 16 -8.26 8.99 -7.21
C LEU A 16 -8.56 8.42 -8.59
N GLU A 17 -9.26 7.29 -8.64
CA GLU A 17 -9.77 6.75 -9.90
C GLU A 17 -10.93 7.60 -10.41
N ASN A 18 -11.89 7.92 -9.53
CA ASN A 18 -12.98 8.82 -9.85
C ASN A 18 -12.59 10.29 -9.62
N ARG A 19 -12.42 11.01 -10.72
CA ARG A 19 -12.07 12.44 -10.72
C ARG A 19 -13.19 13.36 -10.19
N ALA A 20 -14.42 12.86 -10.09
CA ALA A 20 -15.54 13.63 -9.54
C ALA A 20 -15.51 13.70 -8.01
N TRP A 21 -14.77 12.81 -7.33
CA TRP A 21 -14.59 12.90 -5.89
C TRP A 21 -13.73 14.10 -5.52
N ASN A 22 -14.03 14.72 -4.39
CA ASN A 22 -13.23 15.82 -3.87
C ASN A 22 -12.09 15.26 -3.01
N ALA A 23 -10.86 15.75 -3.23
CA ALA A 23 -9.69 15.46 -2.41
C ALA A 23 -9.12 16.75 -1.86
N GLN A 24 -9.51 17.09 -0.64
CA GLN A 24 -8.95 18.22 0.10
C GLN A 24 -7.60 17.81 0.70
N ARG A 25 -6.52 18.25 0.07
CA ARG A 25 -5.14 18.00 0.50
C ARG A 25 -4.72 19.05 1.54
N GLN A 26 -4.30 18.58 2.71
CA GLN A 26 -3.77 19.37 3.82
C GLN A 26 -2.37 18.86 4.17
N ALA A 27 -1.57 19.62 4.92
CA ALA A 27 -0.15 19.34 5.15
C ALA A 27 0.18 17.89 5.59
N TRP A 28 -0.72 17.25 6.33
CA TRP A 28 -0.48 15.94 6.97
C TRP A 28 -1.39 14.82 6.45
N TRP A 29 -2.43 15.15 5.70
CA TRP A 29 -3.45 14.21 5.25
C TRP A 29 -4.27 14.74 4.07
N THR A 30 -4.92 13.82 3.35
CA THR A 30 -5.96 14.14 2.37
C THR A 30 -7.30 13.69 2.91
N THR A 31 -8.31 14.56 2.88
CA THR A 31 -9.71 14.16 3.12
C THR A 31 -10.40 13.99 1.78
N ILE A 32 -10.92 12.79 1.53
CA ILE A 32 -11.71 12.44 0.35
C ILE A 32 -13.18 12.40 0.73
N THR A 33 -14.03 13.02 -0.08
CA THR A 33 -15.50 12.99 0.06
C THR A 33 -16.15 12.61 -1.28
N PRO A 34 -17.31 11.93 -1.26
CA PRO A 34 -18.01 11.56 -2.48
C PRO A 34 -18.58 12.79 -3.20
N SER A 35 -19.07 12.55 -4.42
CA SER A 35 -19.86 13.52 -5.18
C SER A 35 -21.17 12.90 -5.65
N ALA A 36 -22.08 13.73 -6.16
CA ALA A 36 -23.41 13.27 -6.56
C ALA A 36 -23.35 12.18 -7.64
N GLY A 37 -24.06 11.08 -7.41
CA GLY A 37 -24.04 9.90 -8.29
C GLY A 37 -22.80 9.02 -8.16
N HIS A 38 -21.83 9.39 -7.31
CA HIS A 38 -20.54 8.71 -7.19
C HIS A 38 -20.25 8.36 -5.74
N LEU A 39 -20.94 7.33 -5.22
CA LEU A 39 -20.82 6.89 -3.83
C LEU A 39 -19.83 5.74 -3.62
N ASN A 40 -19.37 5.08 -4.68
CA ASN A 40 -18.39 3.99 -4.61
C ASN A 40 -17.31 4.21 -5.67
N SER A 41 -16.05 4.14 -5.26
CA SER A 41 -14.90 4.18 -6.17
C SER A 41 -13.61 3.78 -5.46
N TRP A 42 -12.50 3.92 -6.18
CA TRP A 42 -11.17 3.49 -5.81
C TRP A 42 -10.21 4.67 -5.64
N PHE A 43 -9.21 4.46 -4.80
CA PHE A 43 -8.02 5.29 -4.77
C PHE A 43 -6.78 4.44 -4.56
N HIS A 44 -5.64 5.01 -4.94
CA HIS A 44 -4.37 4.30 -5.04
C HIS A 44 -3.25 5.09 -4.38
N PHE A 45 -2.34 4.33 -3.78
CA PHE A 45 -1.05 4.78 -3.31
C PHE A 45 0.04 4.06 -4.11
N PRO A 46 0.67 4.73 -5.08
CA PRO A 46 1.88 4.20 -5.70
C PRO A 46 2.99 4.25 -4.66
N ILE A 47 3.46 3.09 -4.23
CA ILE A 47 4.52 2.94 -3.25
C ILE A 47 5.85 2.83 -4.01
N PRO A 48 6.78 3.79 -3.83
CA PRO A 48 8.10 3.66 -4.42
C PRO A 48 8.76 2.38 -3.91
N SER A 49 8.90 1.37 -4.74
CA SER A 49 9.67 0.19 -4.38
C SER A 49 11.15 0.54 -4.56
N PRO A 50 12.01 0.23 -3.57
CA PRO A 50 13.44 0.29 -3.81
C PRO A 50 13.74 -0.67 -4.97
N SER A 51 14.42 -0.19 -6.01
CA SER A 51 14.97 -1.08 -7.02
C SER A 51 16.26 -1.66 -6.45
N SER A 52 16.34 -2.97 -6.28
CA SER A 52 17.65 -3.64 -6.25
C SER A 52 18.26 -3.46 -7.64
N SER A 53 19.26 -2.58 -7.81
CA SER A 53 19.97 -2.53 -9.09
C SER A 53 20.62 -3.90 -9.33
N PRO A 54 20.57 -4.44 -10.56
CA PRO A 54 21.33 -5.62 -10.92
C PRO A 54 22.81 -5.20 -11.06
N SER A 55 23.46 -4.94 -9.93
CA SER A 55 24.89 -4.62 -9.90
C SER A 55 25.49 -5.17 -8.61
N SER A 56 25.54 -6.51 -8.51
CA SER A 56 26.67 -7.28 -7.96
C SER A 56 26.32 -8.73 -7.60
N SER A 57 25.13 -9.25 -7.87
CA SER A 57 24.94 -10.71 -7.80
C SER A 57 25.29 -11.31 -9.15
N GLN A 58 26.41 -12.04 -9.16
CA GLN A 58 26.58 -13.19 -10.03
C GLN A 58 25.25 -13.95 -10.14
N GLU A 59 24.97 -14.41 -11.35
CA GLU A 59 23.85 -15.25 -11.72
C GLU A 59 23.46 -16.23 -10.60
N GLY A 60 22.22 -16.14 -10.12
CA GLY A 60 21.55 -17.31 -9.52
C GLY A 60 21.10 -17.27 -8.06
N GLU A 61 21.24 -16.18 -7.29
CA GLU A 61 20.84 -16.21 -5.87
C GLU A 61 19.71 -15.25 -5.47
N ASP A 62 18.79 -15.84 -4.71
CA ASP A 62 17.47 -15.46 -4.18
C ASP A 62 17.46 -14.22 -3.25
N GLY A 63 18.32 -13.22 -3.52
CA GLY A 63 18.59 -12.05 -2.66
C GLY A 63 17.72 -10.82 -2.91
N GLY A 64 16.57 -10.98 -3.57
CA GLY A 64 15.68 -9.86 -3.90
C GLY A 64 14.93 -9.29 -2.70
N LEU A 65 14.51 -8.03 -2.82
CA LEU A 65 13.63 -7.38 -1.83
C LEU A 65 12.26 -8.06 -1.84
N ARG A 66 11.79 -8.52 -0.68
CA ARG A 66 10.51 -9.22 -0.50
C ARG A 66 9.52 -8.34 0.25
N ALA A 67 8.30 -8.20 -0.26
CA ALA A 67 7.26 -7.41 0.39
C ALA A 67 6.57 -8.25 1.47
N THR A 68 6.59 -7.78 2.72
CA THR A 68 6.12 -8.57 3.88
C THR A 68 4.74 -8.13 4.35
N SER A 69 4.49 -6.82 4.41
CA SER A 69 3.19 -6.27 4.79
C SER A 69 2.93 -4.93 4.15
N ALA A 70 1.65 -4.59 4.01
CA ALA A 70 1.18 -3.29 3.56
C ALA A 70 0.34 -2.64 4.66
N SER A 71 0.54 -1.35 4.90
CA SER A 71 -0.14 -0.58 5.92
C SER A 71 -0.70 0.72 5.38
N VAL A 72 -1.92 1.07 5.75
CA VAL A 72 -2.51 2.39 5.48
C VAL A 72 -3.00 3.00 6.77
N ARG A 73 -2.64 4.25 7.03
CA ARG A 73 -3.13 5.01 8.18
C ARG A 73 -4.26 5.93 7.75
N PHE A 74 -5.47 5.65 8.22
CA PHE A 74 -6.67 6.38 7.81
C PHE A 74 -7.70 6.54 8.94
N GLN A 75 -8.67 7.41 8.68
CA GLN A 75 -9.87 7.61 9.47
C GLN A 75 -11.07 7.65 8.52
N THR A 76 -12.19 7.05 8.90
CA THR A 76 -13.47 7.19 8.20
C THR A 76 -14.45 7.97 9.06
N GLY A 77 -15.30 8.75 8.41
CA GLY A 77 -16.56 9.19 9.01
C GLY A 77 -17.56 8.03 9.07
N SER A 78 -18.68 8.22 9.79
CA SER A 78 -19.68 7.18 10.00
C SER A 78 -20.41 6.75 8.71
N GLY A 79 -20.32 7.55 7.64
CA GLY A 79 -20.89 7.22 6.33
C GLY A 79 -19.94 6.49 5.38
N ALA A 80 -18.66 6.29 5.74
CA ALA A 80 -17.66 5.73 4.84
C ALA A 80 -17.14 4.37 5.32
N THR A 81 -17.09 3.40 4.39
CA THR A 81 -16.58 2.05 4.65
C THR A 81 -15.61 1.63 3.55
N VAL A 82 -14.45 1.11 3.94
CA VAL A 82 -13.51 0.46 3.00
C VAL A 82 -14.02 -0.96 2.74
N ARG A 83 -14.34 -1.24 1.48
CA ARG A 83 -14.89 -2.52 1.00
C ARG A 83 -13.83 -3.46 0.45
N GLN A 84 -12.71 -2.91 -0.02
CA GLN A 84 -11.62 -3.71 -0.55
C GLN A 84 -10.26 -3.09 -0.23
N TYR A 85 -9.27 -3.93 0.04
CA TYR A 85 -7.87 -3.58 0.19
C TYR A 85 -7.06 -4.51 -0.72
N LEU A 86 -6.42 -3.94 -1.73
CA LEU A 86 -5.57 -4.65 -2.68
C LEU A 86 -4.12 -4.15 -2.60
N VAL A 87 -3.16 -5.07 -2.75
CA VAL A 87 -1.75 -4.77 -3.01
C VAL A 87 -1.36 -5.42 -4.33
N ALA A 88 -0.88 -4.61 -5.28
CA ALA A 88 -0.41 -5.08 -6.58
C ALA A 88 1.08 -4.79 -6.77
N ASP A 89 1.74 -5.65 -7.53
CA ASP A 89 3.12 -5.54 -8.02
C ASP A 89 3.07 -5.53 -9.56
N GLY A 90 3.05 -4.33 -10.14
CA GLY A 90 2.65 -4.17 -11.53
C GLY A 90 1.21 -4.67 -11.75
N GLU A 91 1.03 -5.64 -12.65
CA GLU A 91 -0.26 -6.26 -12.95
C GLU A 91 -0.59 -7.47 -12.04
N ILE A 92 0.34 -7.88 -11.18
CA ILE A 92 0.18 -9.07 -10.32
C ILE A 92 -0.39 -8.65 -8.97
N VAL A 93 -1.57 -9.14 -8.63
CA VAL A 93 -2.17 -8.95 -7.31
C VAL A 93 -1.46 -9.85 -6.29
N ARG A 94 -0.82 -9.23 -5.29
CA ARG A 94 -0.10 -9.91 -4.20
C ARG A 94 -0.97 -10.12 -2.96
N PHE A 95 -1.95 -9.24 -2.76
CA PHE A 95 -2.95 -9.35 -1.71
C PHE A 95 -4.28 -8.79 -2.20
N ASN A 96 -5.39 -9.47 -1.89
CA ASN A 96 -6.74 -9.02 -2.20
C ASN A 96 -7.69 -9.35 -1.04
N GLY A 97 -8.00 -8.36 -0.22
CA GLY A 97 -9.04 -8.46 0.81
C GLY A 97 -10.34 -7.87 0.30
N GLU A 98 -11.30 -8.73 -0.05
CA GLU A 98 -12.63 -8.35 -0.56
C GLU A 98 -13.71 -8.40 0.52
N ASN A 99 -14.89 -7.85 0.22
CA ASN A 99 -16.08 -7.87 1.09
C ASN A 99 -15.79 -7.36 2.51
N LEU A 100 -14.87 -6.40 2.61
CA LEU A 100 -14.48 -5.81 3.88
C LEU A 100 -15.58 -4.87 4.38
N SER A 101 -15.64 -4.73 5.69
CA SER A 101 -16.45 -3.69 6.35
C SER A 101 -15.56 -2.88 7.28
N LEU A 102 -14.46 -2.37 6.74
CA LEU A 102 -13.45 -1.64 7.51
C LEU A 102 -13.88 -0.18 7.68
N ALA A 103 -14.11 0.21 8.93
CA ALA A 103 -14.33 1.58 9.36
C ALA A 103 -13.37 1.92 10.51
N GLN A 104 -12.81 3.13 10.50
CA GLN A 104 -11.89 3.60 11.53
C GLN A 104 -12.32 4.99 12.02
N PRO A 105 -13.11 5.08 13.10
CA PRO A 105 -13.62 6.37 13.59
C PRO A 105 -12.51 7.31 14.09
N LYS A 106 -11.34 6.75 14.41
CA LYS A 106 -10.12 7.48 14.78
C LYS A 106 -9.03 7.16 13.75
N MET A 107 -8.09 8.10 13.59
CA MET A 107 -6.92 7.90 12.72
C MET A 107 -6.04 6.76 13.25
N ALA A 108 -6.13 5.58 12.63
CA ALA A 108 -5.40 4.38 13.03
C ALA A 108 -4.80 3.66 11.82
N VAL A 109 -3.96 2.66 12.09
CA VAL A 109 -3.23 1.90 11.06
C VAL A 109 -4.00 0.62 10.77
N CYS A 110 -4.22 0.32 9.49
CA CYS A 110 -4.67 -0.99 9.02
C CYS A 110 -3.52 -1.67 8.29
N THR A 111 -3.02 -2.76 8.88
CA THR A 111 -1.93 -3.57 8.31
C THR A 111 -2.50 -4.87 7.75
N ARG A 112 -1.95 -5.30 6.61
CA ARG A 112 -2.20 -6.59 5.99
C ARG A 112 -0.88 -7.24 5.65
N ASP A 113 -0.70 -8.47 6.10
CA ASP A 113 0.42 -9.29 5.68
C ASP A 113 0.24 -9.68 4.21
N ILE A 114 1.35 -9.71 3.47
CA ILE A 114 1.37 -10.10 2.07
C ILE A 114 1.73 -11.60 2.02
N PRO A 115 0.80 -12.48 1.59
CA PRO A 115 1.03 -13.92 1.64
C PRO A 115 2.26 -14.36 0.85
N GLY A 116 3.09 -15.20 1.47
CA GLY A 116 4.27 -15.80 0.84
C GLY A 116 5.46 -14.87 0.64
N GLU A 117 5.38 -13.61 1.12
CA GLU A 117 6.46 -12.62 1.07
C GLU A 117 7.16 -12.58 -0.32
N PRO A 118 6.40 -12.26 -1.38
CA PRO A 118 6.89 -12.37 -2.74
C PRO A 118 8.03 -11.39 -2.98
N GLN A 119 8.99 -11.84 -3.80
CA GLN A 119 9.98 -10.94 -4.37
C GLN A 119 9.28 -9.86 -5.21
N VAL A 120 9.69 -8.62 -5.00
CA VAL A 120 9.14 -7.44 -5.68
C VAL A 120 9.86 -7.26 -7.00
N SER A 121 9.09 -7.22 -8.09
CA SER A 121 9.65 -7.08 -9.44
C SER A 121 9.32 -5.74 -10.09
N ASN A 122 8.31 -5.02 -9.61
CA ASN A 122 7.83 -3.75 -10.17
C ASN A 122 7.51 -2.72 -9.08
N SER A 123 6.86 -1.62 -9.49
CA SER A 123 6.24 -0.67 -8.56
C SER A 123 5.05 -1.30 -7.85
N LEU A 124 5.03 -1.16 -6.51
CA LEU A 124 3.93 -1.63 -5.70
C LEU A 124 2.83 -0.57 -5.64
N VAL A 125 1.57 -1.00 -5.65
CA VAL A 125 0.41 -0.12 -5.48
C VAL A 125 -0.50 -0.67 -4.41
N ILE A 126 -0.80 0.15 -3.39
CA ILE A 126 -1.86 -0.13 -2.42
C ILE A 126 -3.13 0.55 -2.90
N THR A 127 -4.22 -0.21 -3.03
CA THR A 127 -5.50 0.25 -3.58
C THR A 127 -6.63 -0.05 -2.61
N PHE A 128 -7.46 0.96 -2.33
CA PHE A 128 -8.68 0.79 -1.53
C PHE A 128 -9.91 1.08 -2.38
N GLN A 129 -10.95 0.25 -2.23
CA GLN A 129 -12.31 0.61 -2.62
C GLN A 129 -13.03 1.19 -1.41
N VAL A 130 -13.65 2.35 -1.57
CA VAL A 130 -14.48 2.98 -0.54
C VAL A 130 -15.89 3.16 -1.03
N GLU A 131 -16.82 2.86 -0.13
CA GLU A 131 -18.24 3.11 -0.30
C GLU A 131 -18.71 4.13 0.73
N PHE A 132 -19.46 5.12 0.26
CA PHE A 132 -20.11 6.15 1.03
C PHE A 132 -21.62 5.92 1.06
N SER A 133 -22.27 6.18 2.18
CA SER A 133 -23.72 6.03 2.34
C SER A 133 -24.52 7.20 1.77
N GLY A 134 -23.86 8.32 1.45
CA GLY A 134 -24.51 9.49 0.87
C GLY A 134 -23.57 10.68 0.72
N ILE A 135 -24.16 11.88 0.61
CA ILE A 135 -23.43 13.15 0.46
C ILE A 135 -23.68 14.00 1.70
N THR A 136 -23.07 13.61 2.81
CA THR A 136 -23.15 14.33 4.09
C THR A 136 -21.75 14.60 4.65
N PRO A 137 -21.59 15.50 5.63
CA PRO A 137 -20.29 15.77 6.25
C PRO A 137 -19.60 14.55 6.87
N GLU A 138 -20.37 13.50 7.22
CA GLU A 138 -19.88 12.24 7.79
C GLU A 138 -19.40 11.25 6.72
N ASN A 139 -19.62 11.55 5.44
CA ASN A 139 -19.17 10.72 4.33
C ASN A 139 -17.77 11.17 3.89
N TYR A 140 -16.76 10.75 4.65
CA TYR A 140 -15.37 11.03 4.33
C TYR A 140 -14.43 9.88 4.67
N ILE A 141 -13.32 9.81 3.96
CA ILE A 141 -12.12 9.09 4.39
C ILE A 141 -10.94 10.05 4.41
N ARG A 142 -10.23 10.09 5.52
CA ARG A 142 -9.03 10.90 5.71
C ARG A 142 -7.81 9.99 5.75
N LEU A 143 -6.85 10.27 4.88
CA LEU A 143 -5.67 9.44 4.64
C LEU A 143 -4.42 10.18 5.08
N SER A 144 -3.63 9.55 5.95
CA SER A 144 -2.37 10.13 6.47
C SER A 144 -1.15 9.64 5.70
N TRP A 145 -1.02 8.34 5.51
CA TRP A 145 0.06 7.72 4.73
C TRP A 145 -0.27 6.27 4.36
N ALA A 146 0.46 5.73 3.40
CA ALA A 146 0.48 4.32 3.04
C ALA A 146 1.93 3.82 2.97
N GLU A 147 2.14 2.56 3.31
CA GLU A 147 3.47 1.97 3.47
C GLU A 147 3.49 0.50 3.04
N VAL A 148 4.60 0.07 2.45
CA VAL A 148 4.96 -1.34 2.37
C VAL A 148 6.24 -1.57 3.18
N SER A 149 6.21 -2.61 4.01
CA SER A 149 7.39 -3.16 4.68
C SER A 149 8.01 -4.26 3.83
N PHE A 150 9.33 -4.34 3.88
CA PHE A 150 10.10 -5.28 3.10
C PHE A 150 11.20 -5.93 3.94
N ALA A 151 11.65 -7.10 3.49
CA ALA A 151 12.79 -7.82 4.02
C ALA A 151 13.74 -8.23 2.89
N GLU A 152 15.04 -8.21 3.15
CA GLU A 152 16.01 -8.90 2.30
C GLU A 152 16.08 -10.38 2.69
N ALA A 153 16.19 -11.27 1.69
CA ALA A 153 16.51 -12.66 1.98
C ALA A 153 17.90 -12.76 2.63
N GLU A 154 18.09 -13.71 3.55
CA GLU A 154 19.42 -13.95 4.11
C GLU A 154 20.35 -14.42 2.99
N ARG A 155 21.46 -13.69 2.76
CA ARG A 155 22.56 -14.23 1.98
C ARG A 155 23.12 -15.42 2.75
N GLY A 156 23.19 -16.59 2.09
CA GLY A 156 23.93 -17.73 2.62
C GLY A 156 25.38 -17.36 2.92
N PRO A 157 26.10 -18.14 3.75
CA PRO A 157 27.51 -17.88 4.00
C PRO A 157 28.27 -17.87 2.67
N GLU A 158 29.02 -16.79 2.39
CA GLU A 158 29.96 -16.75 1.28
C GLU A 158 30.89 -17.95 1.42
N VAL A 159 30.73 -18.95 0.55
CA VAL A 159 31.70 -20.03 0.43
C VAL A 159 32.93 -19.39 -0.21
N GLY A 160 33.85 -18.92 0.64
CA GLY A 160 35.12 -18.38 0.21
C GLY A 160 35.79 -19.39 -0.71
N LEU A 161 35.90 -19.04 -1.99
CA LEU A 161 36.76 -19.75 -2.92
C LEU A 161 38.18 -19.60 -2.38
N LEU A 162 38.65 -20.62 -1.65
CA LEU A 162 40.07 -20.81 -1.43
C LEU A 162 40.69 -21.11 -2.80
N THR A 163 41.27 -20.08 -3.42
CA THR A 163 42.24 -20.25 -4.49
C THR A 163 43.40 -21.10 -4.00
N LEU A 164 43.72 -22.10 -4.81
CA LEU A 164 44.75 -23.14 -4.68
C LEU A 164 46.10 -22.65 -4.14
#